data_AF-A0A6G3SG71-F1
#
_entry.id   AF-A0A6G3SG71-F1
#
_cell.length_a   1.000
_cell.length_b   1.000
_cell.length_c   1.000
_cell.angle_alpha   90.00
_cell.angle_beta   90.00
_cell.angle_gamma   90.00
#
_symmetry.space_group_name_H-M   'P 1'
#
loop_
_entity.id
_entity.type
_entity.pdbx_description
1 polymer ?
#
loop_
_entity_poly.entity_id
_entity_poly.type
_entity_poly.pdbx_seq_one_letter_code
_entity_poly.pdbx_strand_id
1 'polypeptide(L)'
;MTETAEKRSTRAQSTAPRRRRGVRDFLTLTLLPVPLLAATVTTAFAGGGTRRWFGGRAENQRVEAQAAKDAAAAAFYELDTAQRDLRISIETITAVDDSPAARRAVTDFQQLGARIDEVSGQYITAVDAHDLDRDDLEASAAARARTELTQAKDELGRTKADLERFAQGLGPLLGKAETQLARLAPSVERARQALLAATTALDGVRQSGLKADDLAGRLAALGPELTKLNQG
;
A
#
# COMPACT_ATOMS: atom_id res chain seq x y z
N MET A 1 13.74 -6.59 -66.73
CA MET A 1 14.55 -5.51 -66.13
C MET A 1 13.61 -4.77 -65.21
N THR A 2 13.67 -4.74 -63.88
CA THR A 2 14.57 -5.14 -62.79
C THR A 2 13.69 -4.95 -61.54
N GLU A 3 13.49 -5.95 -60.68
CA GLU A 3 14.15 -6.04 -59.36
C GLU A 3 13.92 -4.76 -58.52
N THR A 4 13.09 -4.75 -57.48
CA THR A 4 13.50 -5.19 -56.13
C THR A 4 12.33 -5.52 -55.21
N ALA A 5 12.52 -6.60 -54.45
CA ALA A 5 11.72 -7.00 -53.32
C ALA A 5 12.05 -6.17 -52.08
N GLU A 6 11.05 -5.66 -51.35
CA GLU A 6 11.22 -5.24 -49.96
C GLU A 6 10.32 -6.07 -49.04
N LYS A 7 10.98 -7.07 -48.44
CA LYS A 7 10.48 -8.04 -47.49
C LYS A 7 10.49 -7.40 -46.11
N ARG A 8 9.40 -6.73 -45.69
CA ARG A 8 9.28 -6.24 -44.31
C ARG A 8 8.74 -7.30 -43.37
N SER A 9 9.71 -7.87 -42.67
CA SER A 9 9.66 -8.72 -41.48
C SER A 9 8.47 -8.45 -40.55
N THR A 10 7.52 -9.38 -40.51
CA THR A 10 6.56 -9.57 -39.42
C THR A 10 7.32 -10.05 -38.17
N ARG A 11 7.65 -9.12 -37.28
CA ARG A 11 8.19 -9.42 -35.95
C ARG A 11 7.04 -9.92 -35.06
N ALA A 12 6.96 -11.23 -34.91
CA ALA A 12 6.13 -11.89 -33.91
C ALA A 12 6.50 -11.35 -32.51
N GLN A 13 5.54 -10.67 -31.87
CA GLN A 13 5.66 -10.28 -30.48
C GLN A 13 5.29 -11.50 -29.62
N SER A 14 6.33 -12.14 -29.10
CA SER A 14 6.24 -13.23 -28.14
C SER A 14 5.68 -12.71 -26.82
N THR A 15 4.43 -13.06 -26.52
CA THR A 15 3.81 -12.86 -25.21
C THR A 15 4.37 -13.87 -24.22
N ALA A 16 5.37 -13.45 -23.45
CA ALA A 16 5.88 -14.21 -22.32
C ALA A 16 4.86 -14.18 -21.16
N PRO A 17 4.63 -15.31 -20.47
CA PRO A 17 3.74 -15.35 -19.31
C PRO A 17 4.38 -14.64 -18.10
N ARG A 18 3.68 -13.66 -17.53
CA ARG A 18 4.00 -13.05 -16.22
C ARG A 18 3.86 -14.12 -15.13
N ARG A 19 4.99 -14.72 -14.73
CA ARG A 19 5.08 -15.56 -13.54
C ARG A 19 4.70 -14.72 -12.31
N ARG A 20 3.65 -15.17 -11.62
CA ARG A 20 3.25 -14.71 -10.29
C ARG A 20 4.44 -14.93 -9.33
N ARG A 21 5.02 -13.84 -8.82
CA ARG A 21 6.01 -13.87 -7.74
C ARG A 21 5.27 -14.20 -6.45
N GLY A 22 5.61 -15.34 -5.85
CA GLY A 22 5.18 -15.67 -4.50
C GLY A 22 5.86 -14.71 -3.50
N VAL A 23 5.05 -14.07 -2.67
CA VAL A 23 5.51 -13.38 -1.46
C VAL A 23 5.49 -14.43 -0.35
N ARG A 24 6.61 -15.12 -0.20
CA ARG A 24 6.96 -15.89 0.99
C ARG A 24 8.46 -15.74 1.21
N ASP A 25 8.82 -15.61 2.47
CA ASP A 25 10.18 -15.62 3.04
C ASP A 25 10.92 -14.27 3.08
N PHE A 26 10.60 -13.47 4.10
CA PHE A 26 11.58 -12.59 4.76
C PHE A 26 11.27 -12.50 6.27
N LEU A 27 11.35 -13.63 6.96
CA LEU A 27 11.46 -13.69 8.41
C LEU A 27 12.48 -14.76 8.76
N THR A 28 13.77 -14.40 8.76
CA THR A 28 14.83 -15.01 9.57
C THR A 28 16.19 -14.48 9.11
N LEU A 29 16.65 -13.38 9.69
CA LEU A 29 18.08 -13.09 9.88
C LEU A 29 18.21 -11.75 10.58
N THR A 30 18.42 -11.78 11.90
CA THR A 30 19.55 -11.11 12.57
C THR A 30 19.38 -11.26 14.08
N LEU A 31 20.04 -12.27 14.63
CA LEU A 31 20.34 -12.38 16.04
C LEU A 31 21.86 -12.53 16.11
N LEU A 32 22.56 -11.40 16.33
CA LEU A 32 23.98 -11.40 16.69
C LEU A 32 24.25 -10.24 17.65
N PRO A 33 24.86 -10.50 18.83
CA PRO A 33 25.26 -9.46 19.75
C PRO A 33 26.64 -8.92 19.32
N VAL A 34 26.76 -7.61 19.13
CA VAL A 34 28.07 -6.96 18.89
C VAL A 34 28.53 -6.29 20.18
N PRO A 35 29.68 -6.69 20.76
CA PRO A 35 30.19 -6.11 22.00
C PRO A 35 30.85 -4.75 21.74
N LEU A 36 30.55 -3.82 22.64
CA LEU A 36 31.37 -2.63 22.92
C LEU A 36 32.80 -3.04 23.27
N LEU A 37 33.81 -2.36 22.73
CA LEU A 37 35.00 -1.92 23.46
C LEU A 37 35.85 -0.89 22.68
N ALA A 38 36.49 -0.03 23.47
CA ALA A 38 37.09 1.25 23.13
C ALA A 38 38.37 1.20 22.28
N ALA A 39 38.63 2.29 21.55
CA ALA A 39 39.99 2.73 21.22
C ALA A 39 40.08 4.26 21.34
N THR A 40 40.99 4.68 22.22
CA THR A 40 41.38 6.04 22.56
C THR A 40 42.19 6.70 21.45
N VAL A 41 41.91 7.97 21.14
CA VAL A 41 42.90 8.85 20.52
C VAL A 41 42.92 10.19 21.27
N THR A 42 43.98 10.37 22.04
CA THR A 42 44.41 11.63 22.63
C THR A 42 45.10 12.46 21.54
N THR A 43 44.46 13.52 21.05
CA THR A 43 45.15 14.59 20.30
C THR A 43 45.09 15.87 21.10
N ALA A 44 46.22 16.21 21.70
CA ALA A 44 46.48 17.51 22.29
C ALA A 44 46.57 18.55 21.15
N PHE A 45 45.63 19.50 21.13
CA PHE A 45 45.82 20.75 20.40
C PHE A 45 45.89 21.88 21.43
N ALA A 46 47.12 22.29 21.72
CA ALA A 46 47.42 23.60 22.27
C ALA A 46 47.32 24.62 21.12
N GLY A 47 46.30 25.46 21.16
CA GLY A 47 46.10 26.58 20.24
C GLY A 47 45.18 27.59 20.92
N GLY A 48 45.72 28.77 21.22
CA GLY A 48 45.10 29.77 22.07
C GLY A 48 43.87 30.46 21.47
N GLY A 49 43.25 31.31 22.30
CA GLY A 49 42.25 32.28 21.86
C GLY A 49 40.86 31.99 22.42
N THR A 50 40.56 32.64 23.52
CA THR A 50 39.24 32.82 24.12
C THR A 50 38.10 32.96 23.09
N ARG A 51 37.20 31.96 22.97
CA ARG A 51 35.76 32.04 22.55
C ARG A 51 35.21 30.65 22.17
N ARG A 52 35.21 29.69 23.11
CA ARG A 52 34.55 28.38 22.90
C ARG A 52 33.84 27.88 24.15
N TRP A 53 32.98 28.71 24.74
CA TRP A 53 32.18 28.34 25.92
C TRP A 53 30.65 28.40 25.66
N PHE A 54 30.17 29.21 24.71
CA PHE A 54 28.72 29.40 24.49
C PHE A 54 28.15 28.79 23.19
N GLY A 55 28.99 28.26 22.28
CA GLY A 55 28.54 27.76 20.97
C GLY A 55 28.13 26.28 20.91
N GLY A 56 28.62 25.42 21.81
CA GLY A 56 28.40 23.97 21.71
C GLY A 56 26.99 23.50 22.10
N ARG A 57 26.32 24.21 23.03
CA ARG A 57 24.96 23.85 23.44
C ARG A 57 23.94 24.20 22.35
N ALA A 58 24.05 25.38 21.73
CA ALA A 58 23.14 25.78 20.66
C ALA A 58 23.24 24.83 19.46
N GLU A 59 24.46 24.47 19.07
CA GLU A 59 24.71 23.48 18.00
C GLU A 59 24.10 22.11 18.33
N ASN A 60 24.30 21.62 19.56
CA ASN A 60 23.70 20.35 19.99
C ASN A 60 22.16 20.38 19.95
N GLN A 61 21.53 21.50 20.31
CA GLN A 61 20.06 21.65 20.22
C GLN A 61 19.58 21.60 18.77
N ARG A 62 20.34 22.16 17.81
CA ARG A 62 20.00 22.07 16.37
C ARG A 62 20.06 20.63 15.88
N VAL A 63 21.12 19.91 16.22
CA VAL A 63 21.27 18.48 15.87
C VAL A 63 20.11 17.65 16.44
N GLU A 64 19.73 17.87 17.69
CA GLU A 64 18.59 17.17 18.31
C GLU A 64 17.25 17.52 17.65
N ALA A 65 17.05 18.79 17.27
CA ALA A 65 15.85 19.22 16.56
C ALA A 65 15.76 18.59 15.16
N GLN A 66 16.89 18.50 14.45
CA GLN A 66 16.96 17.83 13.15
C GLN A 66 16.67 16.33 13.28
N ALA A 67 17.25 15.67 14.28
CA ALA A 67 16.97 14.27 14.56
C ALA A 67 15.48 14.04 14.88
N ALA A 68 14.83 14.96 15.60
CA ALA A 68 13.39 14.92 15.85
C ALA A 68 12.57 15.10 14.57
N LYS A 69 13.00 15.98 13.66
CA LYS A 69 12.38 16.18 12.34
C LYS A 69 12.45 14.90 11.49
N ASP A 70 13.62 14.29 11.41
CA ASP A 70 13.84 13.06 10.65
C ASP A 70 13.01 11.89 11.23
N ALA A 71 12.95 11.77 12.55
CA ALA A 71 12.13 10.76 13.22
C ALA A 71 10.63 10.97 12.98
N ALA A 72 10.17 12.23 12.99
CA ALA A 72 8.79 12.56 12.67
C ALA A 72 8.45 12.26 11.19
N ALA A 73 9.36 12.59 10.27
CA ALA A 73 9.21 12.27 8.85
C ALA A 73 9.13 10.76 8.60
N ALA A 74 9.95 9.97 9.29
CA ALA A 74 9.89 8.51 9.23
C ALA A 74 8.53 7.99 9.75
N ALA A 75 8.06 8.49 10.89
CA ALA A 75 6.75 8.10 11.45
C ALA A 75 5.59 8.46 10.51
N PHE A 76 5.66 9.63 9.85
CA PHE A 76 4.67 10.04 8.86
C PHE A 76 4.65 9.09 7.64
N TYR A 77 5.81 8.76 7.09
CA TYR A 77 5.93 7.82 5.97
C TYR A 77 5.42 6.42 6.33
N GLU A 78 5.75 5.93 7.52
CA GLU A 78 5.27 4.63 8.00
C GLU A 78 3.74 4.60 8.16
N LEU A 79 3.14 5.69 8.66
CA LEU A 79 1.68 5.80 8.78
C LEU A 79 1.00 5.82 7.40
N ASP A 80 1.48 6.62 6.44
CA ASP A 80 0.94 6.66 5.07
C ASP A 80 1.03 5.30 4.39
N THR A 81 2.17 4.61 4.55
CA THR A 81 2.36 3.25 4.01
C THR A 81 1.34 2.27 4.62
N ALA A 82 1.20 2.25 5.94
CA ALA A 82 0.24 1.39 6.62
C ALA A 82 -1.22 1.69 6.21
N GLN A 83 -1.56 2.97 6.00
CA GLN A 83 -2.89 3.38 5.54
C GLN A 83 -3.18 2.88 4.12
N ARG A 84 -2.20 2.96 3.21
CA ARG A 84 -2.36 2.48 1.83
C ARG A 84 -2.53 0.97 1.78
N ASP A 85 -1.74 0.23 2.55
CA ASP A 85 -1.85 -1.25 2.61
C ASP A 85 -3.21 -1.69 3.17
N LEU A 86 -3.69 -0.99 4.20
CA LEU A 86 -5.00 -1.26 4.77
C LEU A 86 -6.15 -0.91 3.82
N ARG A 87 -6.00 0.15 3.02
CA ARG A 87 -6.99 0.51 1.99
C ARG A 87 -7.19 -0.64 0.99
N ILE A 88 -6.10 -1.27 0.53
CA ILE A 88 -6.15 -2.44 -0.36
C ILE A 88 -6.92 -3.60 0.31
N SER A 89 -6.71 -3.80 1.60
CA SER A 89 -7.40 -4.84 2.38
C SER A 89 -8.91 -4.59 2.44
N ILE A 90 -9.32 -3.35 2.70
CA ILE A 90 -10.74 -2.95 2.71
C ILE A 90 -11.37 -3.09 1.32
N GLU A 91 -10.70 -2.65 0.27
CA GLU A 91 -11.15 -2.83 -1.13
C GLU A 91 -11.37 -4.31 -1.44
N THR A 92 -10.44 -5.18 -1.03
CA THR A 92 -10.55 -6.63 -1.23
C THR A 92 -11.78 -7.21 -0.53
N ILE A 93 -12.03 -6.82 0.72
CA ILE A 93 -13.22 -7.28 1.47
C ILE A 93 -14.50 -6.84 0.77
N THR A 94 -14.60 -5.55 0.44
CA THR A 94 -15.83 -4.98 -0.15
C THR A 94 -16.10 -5.44 -1.58
N ALA A 95 -15.07 -5.88 -2.31
CA ALA A 95 -15.25 -6.45 -3.65
C ALA A 95 -16.04 -7.78 -3.65
N VAL A 96 -16.12 -8.48 -2.51
CA VAL A 96 -16.73 -9.82 -2.43
C VAL A 96 -17.70 -10.04 -1.26
N ASP A 97 -17.76 -9.11 -0.30
CA ASP A 97 -18.60 -9.22 0.89
C ASP A 97 -19.43 -7.96 1.17
N ASP A 98 -20.75 -8.04 0.93
CA ASP A 98 -21.74 -7.01 1.26
C ASP A 98 -22.38 -7.18 2.65
N SER A 99 -21.74 -7.93 3.56
CA SER A 99 -22.28 -8.13 4.90
C SER A 99 -22.30 -6.83 5.73
N PRO A 100 -23.17 -6.74 6.75
CA PRO A 100 -23.13 -5.63 7.70
C PRO A 100 -21.76 -5.45 8.38
N ALA A 101 -21.01 -6.54 8.57
CA ALA A 101 -19.68 -6.49 9.16
C ALA A 101 -18.66 -5.82 8.21
N ALA A 102 -18.70 -6.15 6.92
CA ALA A 102 -17.87 -5.51 5.91
C ALA A 102 -18.17 -4.00 5.79
N ARG A 103 -19.46 -3.63 5.78
CA ARG A 103 -19.86 -2.21 5.80
C ARG A 103 -19.36 -1.47 7.04
N ARG A 104 -19.42 -2.09 8.22
CA ARG A 104 -18.86 -1.51 9.45
C ARG A 104 -17.36 -1.28 9.34
N ALA A 105 -16.60 -2.26 8.82
CA ALA A 105 -15.16 -2.10 8.60
C ALA A 105 -14.84 -0.89 7.70
N VAL A 106 -15.65 -0.63 6.67
CA VAL A 106 -15.49 0.58 5.83
C VAL A 106 -15.72 1.86 6.66
N THR A 107 -16.80 1.92 7.43
CA THR A 107 -17.10 3.08 8.27
C THR A 107 -16.02 3.32 9.32
N ASP A 108 -15.54 2.27 9.98
CA ASP A 108 -14.48 2.37 10.99
C ASP A 108 -13.15 2.82 10.36
N PHE A 109 -12.82 2.31 9.16
CA PHE A 109 -11.66 2.77 8.41
C PHE A 109 -11.75 4.24 7.99
N GLN A 110 -12.95 4.74 7.63
CA GLN A 110 -13.17 6.16 7.32
C GLN A 110 -12.95 7.05 8.55
N GLN A 111 -13.39 6.62 9.72
CA GLN A 111 -13.15 7.34 10.98
C GLN A 111 -11.66 7.41 11.31
N LEU A 112 -10.93 6.29 11.15
CA LEU A 112 -9.48 6.28 11.27
C LEU A 112 -8.80 7.18 10.24
N GLY A 113 -9.30 7.20 9.00
CA GLY A 113 -8.84 8.10 7.94
C GLY A 113 -8.91 9.57 8.34
N ALA A 114 -10.03 10.01 8.90
CA ALA A 114 -10.17 11.38 9.39
C ALA A 114 -9.16 11.71 10.51
N ARG A 115 -8.89 10.76 11.42
CA ARG A 115 -7.87 10.94 12.46
C ARG A 115 -6.46 11.01 11.87
N ILE A 116 -6.16 10.20 10.85
CA ILE A 116 -4.88 10.22 10.12
C ILE A 116 -4.67 11.60 9.46
N ASP A 117 -5.70 12.13 8.80
CA ASP A 117 -5.64 13.44 8.16
C ASP A 117 -5.35 14.55 9.19
N GLU A 118 -5.97 14.47 10.37
CA GLU A 118 -5.74 15.40 11.47
C GLU A 118 -4.28 15.37 11.95
N VAL A 119 -3.74 14.20 12.30
CA VAL A 119 -2.36 14.08 12.82
C VAL A 119 -1.31 14.36 11.74
N SER A 120 -1.62 14.05 10.49
CA SER A 120 -0.81 14.43 9.33
C SER A 120 -0.73 15.95 9.18
N GLY A 121 -1.86 16.64 9.33
CA GLY A 121 -1.91 18.11 9.32
C GLY A 121 -1.12 18.73 10.47
N GLN A 122 -1.17 18.14 11.67
CA GLN A 122 -0.36 18.58 12.81
C GLN A 122 1.15 18.44 12.53
N TYR A 123 1.57 17.33 11.94
CA TYR A 123 2.96 17.12 11.53
C TYR A 123 3.41 18.14 10.47
N ILE A 124 2.62 18.33 9.41
CA ILE A 124 2.94 19.30 8.35
C ILE A 124 3.06 20.71 8.95
N THR A 125 2.11 21.10 9.79
CA THR A 125 2.13 22.40 10.49
C THR A 125 3.39 22.56 11.35
N ALA A 126 3.78 21.52 12.08
CA ALA A 126 5.00 21.55 12.90
C ALA A 126 6.26 21.67 12.04
N VAL A 127 6.35 20.96 10.92
CA VAL A 127 7.49 21.06 10.00
C VAL A 127 7.56 22.45 9.34
N ASP A 128 6.42 22.98 8.89
CA ASP A 128 6.33 24.28 8.22
C ASP A 128 6.63 25.46 9.17
N ALA A 129 6.39 25.28 10.48
CA ALA A 129 6.68 26.30 11.49
C ALA A 129 8.18 26.49 11.77
N HIS A 130 9.02 25.48 11.48
CA HIS A 130 10.43 25.47 11.88
C HIS A 130 11.38 25.35 10.69
N ASP A 131 12.01 26.48 10.34
CA ASP A 131 13.13 26.56 9.41
C ASP A 131 14.45 26.20 10.12
N LEU A 132 14.71 24.89 10.23
CA LEU A 132 15.87 24.36 10.96
C LEU A 132 17.21 24.56 10.25
N ASP A 133 17.19 24.86 8.95
CA ASP A 133 18.39 25.03 8.12
C ASP A 133 18.98 26.45 8.22
N ARG A 134 18.35 27.34 9.00
CA ARG A 134 18.76 28.72 9.15
C ARG A 134 20.06 28.86 9.97
N ASP A 135 21.04 29.55 9.38
CA ASP A 135 22.37 29.75 9.98
C ASP A 135 22.34 30.39 11.38
N ASP A 136 21.40 31.32 11.64
CA ASP A 136 21.24 32.07 12.89
C ASP A 136 20.13 31.52 13.82
N LEU A 137 19.66 30.29 13.61
CA LEU A 137 18.64 29.65 14.46
C LEU A 137 18.97 29.70 15.96
N GLU A 138 18.09 30.32 16.74
CA GLU A 138 18.24 30.42 18.18
C GLU A 138 18.05 29.08 18.91
N ALA A 139 18.78 28.86 20.01
CA ALA A 139 18.67 27.65 20.81
C ALA A 139 17.27 27.45 21.42
N SER A 140 16.55 28.53 21.71
CA SER A 140 15.16 28.51 22.20
C SER A 140 14.18 28.02 21.13
N ALA A 141 14.37 28.45 19.88
CA ALA A 141 13.61 28.01 18.72
C ALA A 141 13.90 26.54 18.42
N ALA A 142 15.17 26.12 18.43
CA ALA A 142 15.54 24.71 18.25
C ALA A 142 14.92 23.79 19.33
N ALA A 143 14.92 24.23 20.60
CA ALA A 143 14.28 23.48 21.68
C ALA A 143 12.76 23.35 21.49
N ARG A 144 12.09 24.42 21.07
CA ARG A 144 10.64 24.40 20.77
C ARG A 144 10.33 23.46 19.60
N ALA A 145 11.10 23.57 18.51
CA ALA A 145 10.97 22.71 17.35
C ALA A 145 11.09 21.22 17.73
N ARG A 146 12.11 20.88 18.53
CA ARG A 146 12.29 19.51 19.04
C ARG A 146 11.05 19.02 19.78
N THR A 147 10.48 19.82 20.69
CA THR A 147 9.29 19.43 21.46
C THR A 147 8.07 19.21 20.56
N GLU A 148 7.78 20.14 19.66
CA GLU A 148 6.63 20.07 18.77
C GLU A 148 6.75 18.89 17.77
N LEU A 149 7.93 18.68 17.20
CA LEU A 149 8.19 17.56 16.29
C LEU A 149 8.11 16.20 17.01
N THR A 150 8.61 16.13 18.26
CA THR A 150 8.48 14.92 19.08
C THR A 150 7.01 14.61 19.38
N GLN A 151 6.22 15.63 19.72
CA GLN A 151 4.79 15.48 19.94
C GLN A 151 4.07 14.98 18.68
N ALA A 152 4.33 15.59 17.53
CA ALA A 152 3.76 15.15 16.25
C ALA A 152 4.13 13.69 15.94
N LYS A 153 5.40 13.33 16.12
CA LYS A 153 5.90 11.96 15.94
C LYS A 153 5.19 10.96 16.85
N ASP A 154 4.93 11.31 18.11
CA ASP A 154 4.24 10.42 19.04
C ASP A 154 2.74 10.26 18.70
N GLU A 155 2.05 11.33 18.25
CA GLU A 155 0.66 11.25 17.76
C GLU A 155 0.54 10.40 16.48
N LEU A 156 1.47 10.56 15.53
CA LEU A 156 1.58 9.71 14.35
C LEU A 156 1.77 8.25 14.74
N GLY A 157 2.68 7.98 15.68
CA GLY A 157 2.96 6.63 16.19
C GLY A 157 1.76 5.97 16.87
N ARG A 158 1.00 6.72 17.69
CA ARG A 158 -0.23 6.20 18.32
C ARG A 158 -1.30 5.88 17.29
N THR A 159 -1.51 6.78 16.33
CA THR A 159 -2.49 6.58 15.25
C THR A 159 -2.12 5.38 14.39
N LYS A 160 -0.83 5.17 14.11
CA LYS A 160 -0.33 3.97 13.44
C LYS A 160 -0.65 2.70 14.23
N ALA A 161 -0.42 2.70 15.55
CA ALA A 161 -0.73 1.55 16.40
C ALA A 161 -2.24 1.22 16.42
N ASP A 162 -3.11 2.23 16.39
CA ASP A 162 -4.55 2.03 16.28
C ASP A 162 -4.94 1.46 14.91
N LEU A 163 -4.29 1.93 13.84
CA LEU A 163 -4.45 1.40 12.49
C LEU A 163 -4.03 -0.07 12.38
N GLU A 164 -2.89 -0.43 12.97
CA GLU A 164 -2.38 -1.81 13.01
C GLU A 164 -3.31 -2.73 13.81
N ARG A 165 -3.85 -2.25 14.94
CA ARG A 165 -4.83 -3.00 15.74
C ARG A 165 -6.11 -3.24 14.95
N PHE A 166 -6.58 -2.23 14.23
CA PHE A 166 -7.73 -2.37 13.35
C PHE A 166 -7.46 -3.39 12.23
N ALA A 167 -6.28 -3.32 11.59
CA ALA A 167 -5.87 -4.27 10.55
C ALA A 167 -5.86 -5.72 11.07
N GLN A 168 -5.35 -5.95 12.28
CA GLN A 168 -5.38 -7.27 12.93
C GLN A 168 -6.82 -7.79 13.13
N GLY A 169 -7.76 -6.89 13.43
CA GLY A 169 -9.18 -7.21 13.58
C GLY A 169 -9.87 -7.64 12.28
N LEU A 170 -9.31 -7.32 11.11
CA LEU A 170 -9.89 -7.68 9.80
C LEU A 170 -9.63 -9.13 9.38
N GLY A 171 -8.77 -9.87 10.08
CA GLY A 171 -8.37 -11.24 9.72
C GLY A 171 -9.53 -12.17 9.32
N PRO A 172 -10.62 -12.26 10.09
CA PRO A 172 -11.78 -13.10 9.73
C PRO A 172 -12.49 -12.66 8.44
N LEU A 173 -12.61 -11.35 8.19
CA LEU A 173 -13.23 -10.81 6.98
C LEU A 173 -12.35 -11.08 5.76
N LEU A 174 -11.03 -10.90 5.90
CA LEU A 174 -10.06 -11.23 4.86
C LEU A 174 -10.07 -12.72 4.52
N GLY A 175 -10.04 -13.61 5.52
CA GLY A 175 -10.10 -15.05 5.27
C GLY A 175 -11.40 -15.49 4.58
N LYS A 176 -12.53 -14.84 4.91
CA LYS A 176 -13.80 -15.05 4.20
C LYS A 176 -13.72 -14.56 2.75
N ALA A 177 -13.19 -13.36 2.53
CA ALA A 177 -13.01 -12.80 1.20
C ALA A 177 -12.09 -13.67 0.32
N GLU A 178 -10.97 -14.14 0.87
CA GLU A 178 -10.06 -15.09 0.21
C GLU A 178 -10.76 -16.38 -0.19
N THR A 179 -11.60 -16.93 0.70
CA THR A 179 -12.38 -18.14 0.41
C THR A 179 -13.37 -17.92 -0.74
N GLN A 180 -14.00 -16.74 -0.79
CA GLN A 180 -14.92 -16.38 -1.88
C GLN A 180 -14.16 -16.18 -3.20
N LEU A 181 -13.05 -15.44 -3.17
CA LEU A 181 -12.19 -15.22 -4.34
C LEU A 181 -11.63 -16.53 -4.89
N ALA A 182 -11.21 -17.46 -4.04
CA ALA A 182 -10.73 -18.78 -4.46
C ALA A 182 -11.81 -19.60 -5.19
N ARG A 183 -13.09 -19.37 -4.89
CA ARG A 183 -14.23 -20.03 -5.55
C ARG A 183 -14.65 -19.36 -6.85
N LEU A 184 -14.12 -18.16 -7.15
CA LEU A 184 -14.50 -17.39 -8.34
C LEU A 184 -14.14 -18.15 -9.63
N ALA A 185 -12.86 -18.50 -9.81
CA ALA A 185 -12.40 -19.15 -11.05
C ALA A 185 -13.13 -20.48 -11.34
N PRO A 186 -13.30 -21.41 -10.38
CA PRO A 186 -14.09 -22.61 -10.60
C PRO A 186 -15.56 -22.34 -10.97
N SER A 187 -16.15 -21.27 -10.42
CA SER A 187 -17.55 -20.92 -10.68
C SER A 187 -17.73 -20.28 -12.05
N VAL A 188 -16.79 -19.43 -12.45
CA VAL A 188 -16.70 -18.88 -13.81
C VAL A 188 -16.55 -20.00 -14.83
N GLU A 189 -15.69 -21.00 -14.58
CA GLU A 189 -15.52 -22.11 -15.51
C GLU A 189 -16.78 -22.99 -15.63
N ARG A 190 -17.43 -23.32 -14.50
CA ARG A 190 -18.72 -24.02 -14.51
C ARG A 190 -19.78 -23.26 -15.30
N ALA A 191 -19.82 -21.93 -15.19
CA ALA A 191 -20.75 -21.10 -15.96
C ALA A 191 -20.47 -21.17 -17.47
N ARG A 192 -19.19 -21.15 -17.89
CA ARG A 192 -18.81 -21.31 -19.31
C ARG A 192 -19.22 -22.68 -19.86
N GLN A 193 -19.01 -23.75 -19.09
CA GLN A 193 -19.40 -25.10 -19.50
C GLN A 193 -20.92 -25.26 -19.61
N ALA A 194 -21.67 -24.74 -18.65
CA ALA A 194 -23.14 -24.75 -18.69
C ALA A 194 -23.68 -23.98 -19.89
N LEU A 195 -23.06 -22.85 -20.24
CA LEU A 195 -23.41 -22.10 -21.42
C LEU A 195 -23.17 -22.92 -22.71
N LEU A 196 -21.99 -23.51 -22.87
CA LEU A 196 -21.65 -24.31 -24.06
C LEU A 196 -22.65 -25.46 -24.25
N ALA A 197 -23.05 -26.11 -23.15
CA ALA A 197 -24.06 -27.16 -23.18
C ALA A 197 -25.43 -26.61 -23.62
N ALA A 198 -25.85 -25.46 -23.10
CA ALA A 198 -27.11 -24.82 -23.45
C ALA A 198 -27.17 -24.40 -24.94
N THR A 199 -26.08 -23.84 -25.48
CA THR A 199 -26.00 -23.48 -26.90
C THR A 199 -26.07 -24.72 -27.80
N THR A 200 -25.33 -25.78 -27.44
CA THR A 200 -25.36 -27.06 -28.18
C THR A 200 -26.74 -27.69 -28.18
N ALA A 201 -27.45 -27.67 -27.05
CA ALA A 201 -28.81 -28.19 -26.94
C ALA A 201 -29.80 -27.38 -27.80
N LEU A 202 -29.70 -26.05 -27.80
CA LEU A 202 -30.54 -25.19 -28.63
C LEU A 202 -30.34 -25.47 -30.12
N ASP A 203 -29.08 -25.67 -30.54
CA ASP A 203 -28.77 -26.03 -31.93
C ASP A 203 -29.33 -27.41 -32.30
N GLY A 204 -29.31 -28.39 -31.39
CA GLY A 204 -29.95 -29.70 -31.59
C GLY A 204 -31.48 -29.61 -31.75
N VAL A 205 -32.16 -28.77 -30.96
CA VAL A 205 -33.61 -28.55 -31.08
C VAL A 205 -33.95 -27.94 -32.44
N ARG A 206 -33.16 -26.96 -32.90
CA ARG A 206 -33.31 -26.35 -34.24
C ARG A 206 -33.09 -27.36 -35.36
N GLN A 207 -32.07 -28.21 -35.26
CA GLN A 207 -31.80 -29.28 -36.23
C GLN A 207 -32.94 -30.31 -36.30
N SER A 208 -33.65 -30.51 -35.19
CA SER A 208 -34.83 -31.38 -35.12
C SER A 208 -36.10 -30.74 -35.70
N GLY A 209 -36.02 -29.52 -36.24
CA GLY A 209 -37.15 -28.78 -36.82
C GLY A 209 -38.12 -28.19 -35.79
N LEU A 210 -37.76 -28.22 -34.50
CA LEU A 210 -38.58 -27.69 -33.42
C LEU A 210 -38.28 -26.22 -33.18
N LYS A 211 -39.32 -25.44 -32.84
CA LYS A 211 -39.18 -24.03 -32.46
C LYS A 211 -38.72 -23.90 -31.02
N ALA A 212 -37.77 -23.01 -30.77
CA ALA A 212 -37.21 -22.73 -29.43
C ALA A 212 -36.93 -21.24 -29.24
N ASP A 213 -37.80 -20.38 -29.78
CA ASP A 213 -37.56 -18.93 -29.88
C ASP A 213 -37.46 -18.25 -28.50
N ASP A 214 -38.21 -18.70 -27.50
CA ASP A 214 -38.12 -18.20 -26.12
C ASP A 214 -36.76 -18.56 -25.46
N LEU A 215 -36.30 -19.80 -25.61
CA LEU A 215 -35.00 -20.23 -25.08
C LEU A 215 -33.84 -19.52 -25.80
N ALA A 216 -33.97 -19.33 -27.11
CA ALA A 216 -33.02 -18.56 -27.91
C ALA A 216 -32.98 -17.09 -27.45
N GLY A 217 -34.13 -16.48 -27.18
CA GLY A 217 -34.24 -15.13 -26.65
C GLY A 217 -33.57 -14.98 -25.27
N ARG A 218 -33.79 -15.93 -24.37
CA ARG A 218 -33.15 -15.96 -23.04
C ARG A 218 -31.63 -16.13 -23.13
N LEU A 219 -31.14 -16.99 -24.03
CA LEU A 219 -29.71 -17.16 -24.28
C LEU A 219 -29.08 -15.89 -24.89
N ALA A 220 -29.77 -15.24 -25.83
CA ALA A 220 -29.31 -13.99 -26.42
C ALA A 220 -29.24 -12.85 -25.39
N ALA A 221 -30.20 -12.79 -24.46
CA ALA A 221 -30.21 -11.81 -23.37
C ALA A 221 -29.00 -11.96 -22.42
N LEU A 222 -28.41 -13.16 -22.31
CA LEU A 222 -27.19 -13.40 -21.53
C LEU A 222 -25.91 -12.97 -22.25
N GLY A 223 -25.95 -12.73 -23.57
CA GLY A 223 -24.77 -12.42 -24.40
C GLY A 223 -23.84 -11.30 -23.86
N PRO A 224 -24.36 -10.16 -23.39
CA PRO A 224 -23.55 -9.09 -22.81
C PRO A 224 -22.81 -9.52 -21.53
N GLU A 225 -23.48 -10.22 -20.62
CA GLU A 225 -22.87 -10.71 -19.37
C GLU A 225 -21.81 -11.77 -19.63
N LEU A 226 -22.01 -12.59 -20.66
CA LEU A 226 -21.04 -13.60 -21.11
C LEU A 226 -19.80 -12.98 -21.75
N THR A 227 -19.96 -11.86 -22.44
CA THR A 227 -18.84 -11.11 -23.01
C THR A 227 -17.95 -10.55 -21.90
N LYS A 228 -18.53 -10.01 -20.82
CA LYS A 228 -17.79 -9.57 -19.63
C LYS A 228 -17.03 -10.72 -18.98
N LEU A 229 -17.67 -11.88 -18.86
CA LEU A 229 -17.09 -13.08 -18.24
C LEU A 229 -15.88 -13.63 -19.02
N ASN A 230 -15.75 -13.32 -20.32
CA ASN A 230 -14.58 -13.68 -21.14
C ASN A 230 -13.46 -12.63 -21.13
N GLN A 231 -13.73 -11.41 -20.67
CA GLN A 231 -12.74 -10.32 -20.64
C GLN A 231 -11.90 -10.29 -19.35
N GLY A 232 -12.33 -11.00 -18.31
CA GLY A 232 -11.62 -11.09 -17.02
C GLY A 232 -12.22 -10.14 -16.00
#